data_AF-A0A1B7LDS3-F1
#
_entry.id   AF-A0A1B7LDS3-F1
#
_cell.length_a   1.000
_cell.length_b   1.000
_cell.length_c   1.000
_cell.angle_alpha   90.00
_cell.angle_beta   90.00
_cell.angle_gamma   90.00
#
_symmetry.space_group_name_H-M   'P 1'
#
loop_
_entity.id
_entity.type
_entity.pdbx_description
1 polymer ?
#
loop_
_entity_poly.entity_id
_entity_poly.type
_entity_poly.pdbx_seq_one_letter_code
_entity_poly.pdbx_strand_id
1 'polypeptide(L)'
;MAQEHEQCGDMRAVYRQNREDGMGYGDQVNFSYELQQAILRDKERLAGLKNSGASAAEIAGLEKCIAEKEDLLQAVDFDLHGIDGI
;
A
#
# COMPACT_ATOMS: atom_id res chain seq x y z
N MET A 1 9.67 -19.19 -4.63
CA MET A 1 8.44 -18.40 -4.86
C MET A 1 8.12 -17.60 -3.59
N ALA A 2 9.02 -16.69 -3.17
CA ALA A 2 8.95 -16.03 -1.86
C ALA A 2 8.97 -14.48 -1.94
N GLN A 3 9.05 -13.89 -3.13
CA GLN A 3 9.23 -12.44 -3.28
C GLN A 3 7.94 -11.61 -3.09
N GLU A 4 6.76 -12.24 -3.07
CA GLU A 4 5.50 -11.49 -3.21
C GLU A 4 4.80 -11.22 -1.87
N HIS A 5 5.19 -11.95 -0.82
CA HIS A 5 4.71 -11.71 0.54
C HIS A 5 5.51 -10.61 1.26
N GLU A 6 6.72 -10.30 0.79
CA GLU A 6 7.58 -9.24 1.35
C GLU A 6 7.19 -7.82 0.88
N GLN A 7 6.48 -7.70 -0.25
CA GLN A 7 6.25 -6.41 -0.89
C GLN A 7 5.19 -5.55 -0.15
N CYS A 8 4.39 -6.14 0.74
CA CYS A 8 3.34 -5.41 1.44
C CYS A 8 3.78 -4.77 2.76
N GLY A 9 4.66 -5.44 3.50
CA GLY A 9 5.24 -4.88 4.73
C GLY A 9 6.23 -3.76 4.44
N ASP A 10 6.91 -3.82 3.30
CA ASP A 10 8.00 -2.90 2.93
C ASP A 10 7.50 -1.45 2.77
N MET A 11 6.37 -1.24 2.10
CA MET A 11 5.88 0.10 1.77
C MET A 11 5.52 0.95 3.01
N ARG A 12 5.01 0.31 4.07
CA ARG A 12 4.74 0.98 5.36
C ARG A 12 6.03 1.34 6.09
N ALA A 13 7.03 0.46 6.05
CA ALA A 13 8.34 0.74 6.65
C ALA A 13 9.04 1.91 5.93
N VAL A 14 9.00 1.90 4.60
CA VAL A 14 9.52 2.97 3.75
C VAL A 14 8.83 4.30 4.06
N TYR A 15 7.50 4.33 4.16
CA TYR A 15 6.78 5.56 4.51
C TYR A 15 7.20 6.13 5.87
N ARG A 16 7.27 5.26 6.89
CA ARG A 16 7.65 5.68 8.24
C ARG A 16 9.06 6.26 8.26
N GLN A 17 10.02 5.56 7.65
CA GLN A 17 11.40 6.02 7.58
C GLN A 17 11.50 7.38 6.89
N ASN A 18 10.88 7.53 5.72
CA ASN A 18 10.90 8.81 5.00
C ASN A 18 10.28 9.92 5.85
N ARG A 19 9.16 9.67 6.53
CA ARG A 19 8.50 10.64 7.42
C ARG A 19 9.41 11.07 8.57
N GLU A 20 10.13 10.13 9.18
CA GLU A 20 11.13 10.40 10.24
C GLU A 20 12.32 11.22 9.71
N ASP A 21 12.73 10.98 8.46
CA ASP A 21 13.79 11.71 7.76
C ASP A 21 13.36 13.09 7.23
N GLY A 22 12.11 13.50 7.47
CA GLY A 22 11.59 14.83 7.09
C GLY A 22 10.98 14.89 5.69
N MET A 23 10.31 13.81 5.27
CA MET A 23 9.55 13.73 4.02
C MET A 23 8.74 15.01 3.72
N GLY A 24 9.01 15.64 2.59
CA GLY A 24 8.29 16.84 2.16
C GLY A 24 6.90 16.52 1.61
N TYR A 25 6.05 17.54 1.48
CA TYR A 25 4.71 17.39 0.89
C TYR A 25 4.75 16.77 -0.51
N GLY A 26 5.70 17.19 -1.36
CA GLY A 26 5.86 16.63 -2.70
C GLY A 26 6.19 15.13 -2.69
N ASP A 27 7.03 14.69 -1.75
CA ASP A 27 7.36 13.27 -1.57
C ASP A 27 6.14 12.50 -1.08
N GLN A 28 5.37 13.06 -0.14
CA GLN A 28 4.13 12.45 0.36
C GLN A 28 3.10 12.27 -0.77
N VAL A 29 2.95 13.27 -1.64
CA VAL A 29 2.07 13.17 -2.82
C VAL A 29 2.56 12.09 -3.78
N ASN A 30 3.87 12.04 -4.06
CA ASN A 30 4.45 11.01 -4.92
C ASN A 30 4.24 9.61 -4.33
N PHE A 31 4.46 9.46 -3.02
CA PHE A 31 4.25 8.21 -2.31
C PHE A 31 2.78 7.76 -2.32
N SER A 32 1.83 8.68 -2.10
CA SER A 32 0.40 8.39 -2.21
C SER A 32 0.05 7.87 -3.61
N TYR A 33 0.60 8.49 -4.66
CA TYR A 33 0.38 8.04 -6.04
C TYR A 33 0.95 6.64 -6.30
N GLU A 34 2.18 6.37 -5.86
CA GLU A 34 2.80 5.04 -5.99
C GLU A 34 2.03 3.97 -5.22
N LEU A 35 1.53 4.31 -4.03
CA LEU A 35 0.73 3.43 -3.19
C LEU A 35 -0.61 3.10 -3.83
N GLN A 36 -1.31 4.09 -4.39
CA GLN A 36 -2.54 3.88 -5.16
C GLN A 36 -2.32 2.95 -6.36
N GLN A 37 -1.23 3.15 -7.11
CA GLN A 37 -0.90 2.25 -8.21
C GLN A 37 -0.60 0.82 -7.74
N ALA A 38 0.10 0.65 -6.62
CA ALA A 38 0.37 -0.67 -6.05
C ALA A 38 -0.93 -1.39 -5.65
N ILE A 39 -1.86 -0.69 -5.01
CA ILE A 39 -3.18 -1.23 -4.65
C ILE A 39 -3.95 -1.68 -5.90
N LEU A 40 -3.94 -0.87 -6.97
CA LEU A 40 -4.62 -1.23 -8.23
C LEU A 40 -4.03 -2.51 -8.84
N ARG A 41 -2.70 -2.61 -8.93
CA ARG A 41 -2.01 -3.80 -9.44
C ARG A 41 -2.35 -5.04 -8.62
N ASP A 42 -2.41 -4.93 -7.30
CA ASP A 42 -2.77 -6.04 -6.42
C ASP A 42 -4.24 -6.44 -6.57
N LYS A 43 -5.16 -5.48 -6.78
CA LYS A 43 -6.57 -5.78 -7.06
C LYS A 43 -6.77 -6.48 -8.39
N GLU A 44 -6.06 -6.06 -9.44
CA GLU A 44 -6.06 -6.75 -10.74
C GLU A 44 -5.52 -8.17 -10.61
N ARG A 45 -4.42 -8.34 -9.88
CA ARG A 45 -3.87 -9.65 -9.58
C ARG A 45 -4.85 -10.52 -8.77
N LEU A 46 -5.53 -9.96 -7.78
CA LEU A 46 -6.52 -10.66 -6.98
C LEU A 46 -7.67 -11.17 -7.86
N ALA A 47 -8.14 -10.35 -8.81
CA ALA A 47 -9.12 -10.78 -9.79
C ALA A 47 -8.59 -11.94 -10.66
N GLY A 48 -7.33 -11.87 -11.10
CA GLY A 48 -6.66 -12.97 -11.79
C GLY A 48 -6.59 -14.25 -10.97
N LEU A 49 -6.16 -14.18 -9.70
CA LEU A 49 -6.05 -15.32 -8.79
C LEU A 49 -7.42 -15.96 -8.51
N LYS A 50 -8.46 -15.15 -8.31
CA LYS A 50 -9.84 -15.62 -8.14
C LYS A 50 -10.36 -16.35 -9.38
N ASN A 51 -9.96 -15.92 -10.57
CA ASN A 51 -10.35 -16.55 -11.84
C ASN A 51 -9.54 -17.83 -12.14
N SER A 52 -8.25 -17.86 -11.79
CA SER A 52 -7.38 -19.01 -12.02
C SER A 52 -7.56 -20.15 -11.00
N GLY A 53 -8.40 -19.98 -9.99
CA GLY A 53 -8.61 -20.98 -8.94
C GLY A 53 -7.43 -21.11 -7.98
N ALA A 54 -6.74 -20.00 -7.69
CA ALA A 54 -5.66 -19.95 -6.71
C ALA A 54 -6.14 -20.39 -5.32
N SER A 55 -5.21 -20.78 -4.45
CA SER A 55 -5.59 -21.25 -3.12
C SER A 55 -6.21 -20.12 -2.29
N ALA A 56 -7.12 -20.49 -1.38
CA ALA A 56 -7.72 -19.53 -0.44
C ALA A 56 -6.66 -18.80 0.40
N ALA A 57 -5.52 -19.45 0.67
CA ALA A 57 -4.40 -18.84 1.38
C ALA A 57 -3.73 -17.73 0.58
N GLU A 58 -3.52 -17.92 -0.72
CA GLU A 58 -2.95 -16.89 -1.61
C GLU A 58 -3.89 -15.70 -1.79
N ILE A 59 -5.20 -15.98 -1.95
CA ILE A 59 -6.24 -14.95 -2.04
C ILE A 59 -6.29 -14.14 -0.75
N ALA A 60 -6.35 -14.81 0.41
CA ALA A 60 -6.41 -14.13 1.70
C ALA A 60 -5.13 -13.34 2.01
N GLY A 61 -3.96 -13.84 1.62
CA GLY A 61 -2.69 -13.12 1.76
C GLY A 61 -2.68 -11.83 0.95
N LEU A 62 -3.16 -11.88 -0.30
CA LEU A 62 -3.23 -10.70 -1.16
C LEU A 62 -4.32 -9.71 -0.72
N GLU A 63 -5.48 -10.19 -0.26
CA GLU A 63 -6.53 -9.34 0.32
C GLU A 63 -6.06 -8.60 1.56
N LYS A 64 -5.35 -9.29 2.46
CA LYS A 64 -4.73 -8.67 3.63
C LYS A 64 -3.72 -7.60 3.21
N CYS A 65 -2.88 -7.92 2.24
CA CYS A 65 -1.90 -6.99 1.70
C CYS A 65 -2.55 -5.70 1.14
N ILE A 66 -3.61 -5.85 0.34
CA ILE A 66 -4.38 -4.71 -0.19
C ILE A 66 -4.93 -3.86 0.97
N ALA A 67 -5.53 -4.48 1.99
CA ALA A 67 -6.07 -3.77 3.14
C ALA A 67 -5.00 -3.00 3.92
N GLU A 68 -3.79 -3.57 4.10
CA GLU A 68 -2.67 -2.88 4.76
C GLU A 68 -2.18 -1.66 3.97
N LYS A 69 -2.17 -1.75 2.62
CA LYS A 69 -1.83 -0.63 1.74
C LYS A 69 -2.91 0.45 1.75
N GLU A 70 -4.19 0.08 1.77
CA GLU A 70 -5.31 1.02 1.87
C GLU A 70 -5.31 1.79 3.21
N ASP A 71 -5.01 1.12 4.31
CA ASP A 71 -4.83 1.77 5.63
C ASP A 71 -3.66 2.76 5.62
N LEU A 72 -2.53 2.37 5.00
CA LEU A 72 -1.41 3.28 4.81
C LEU A 72 -1.77 4.48 3.93
N LEU A 73 -2.52 4.26 2.85
CA LEU A 73 -2.94 5.33 1.96
C LEU A 73 -3.79 6.33 2.70
N GLN A 74 -4.74 5.86 3.52
CA GLN A 74 -5.55 6.74 4.35
C GLN A 74 -4.70 7.56 5.34
N ALA A 75 -3.64 6.97 5.90
CA ALA A 75 -2.71 7.70 6.76
C ALA A 75 -1.91 8.77 6.00
N VAL A 76 -1.45 8.45 4.78
CA VAL A 76 -0.73 9.40 3.92
C VAL A 76 -1.65 10.53 3.48
N ASP A 77 -2.87 10.22 3.04
CA ASP A 77 -3.89 11.21 2.69
C ASP A 77 -4.27 12.09 3.88
N PHE A 78 -4.32 11.52 5.09
CA PHE A 78 -4.51 12.29 6.31
C PHE A 78 -3.33 13.24 6.57
N ASP A 79 -2.08 12.79 6.41
CA ASP A 79 -0.91 13.66 6.58
C ASP A 79 -0.84 14.76 5.51
N LEU A 80 -1.26 14.46 4.27
CA LEU A 80 -1.33 15.40 3.16
C LEU A 80 -2.39 16.47 3.34
N HIS A 81 -3.59 16.08 3.77
CA HIS A 81 -4.74 16.99 3.92
C HIS A 81 -4.89 17.55 5.35
N GLY A 82 -4.15 17.01 6.32
CA GLY A 82 -4.31 17.25 7.76
C GLY A 82 -3.41 18.35 8.33
N ILE A 83 -2.73 19.13 7.50
CA ILE A 83 -2.09 20.39 7.92
C ILE A 83 -2.93 21.57 7.39
N ASP A 84 -4.18 21.68 7.85
CA ASP A 84 -4.93 22.95 7.89
C ASP A 84 -6.01 22.94 9.00
N GLY A 85 -5.80 22.19 10.09
CA GLY A 85 -6.90 21.85 10.99
C GLY A 85 -6.61 21.72 12.49
N ILE A 86 -5.65 22.46 13.06
CA ILE A 86 -5.64 22.92 14.48
C ILE A 86 -4.96 24.29 14.56
#